data_AF-A0A543BLF7-F1
#
_entry.id   AF-A0A543BLF7-F1
#
_cell.length_a   1.000
_cell.length_b   1.000
_cell.length_c   1.000
_cell.angle_alpha   90.00
_cell.angle_beta   90.00
_cell.angle_gamma   90.00
#
_symmetry.space_group_name_H-M   'P 1'
#
loop_
_entity.id
_entity.type
_entity.pdbx_description
1 polymer ?
#
loop_
_entity_poly.entity_id
_entity_poly.type
_entity_poly.pdbx_seq_one_letter_code
_entity_poly.pdbx_strand_id
1 'polypeptide(L)'
;MSEDAPHHFPTATVVLDSRILLTSWVEGRATHRLGMLDLHTGQWRMLPGLRGMLRDALVLSGDRALVLTDHALTEIDVTAVETTRRLTAGIGKYNTFLRREGDDVVAVGNSAAAMESLVSLSTMTLWKRRRRSPHPQDTIPEGAARAGAARLLHHGPELLVAATQIRESAPQRLLVLSSEDLSEITSVDFPLGLNSAHVVSDGVIAVGPDIGRARTLTVMPGLIPRVSDSGSLPLAELVLMANESAADLRKKSARRNPPRTVYRDHRLEPGDELAAVTGRRITLENCVAARATHRHERPRISRVQITDLELQSSSLNGAVLEDVTVDGLRCPHGSGFLFGCELRRVTLRGRVRGLILNPTLDDPDTETTARYARWHRERMQDPEWMLDLTDATGDITIRGYPSRFIRRNPELQAVVTAEAARTLDWRAIDPGRSSLRIALQELVRSDWEDVTLIADTHGARAGDDLRYIRQLRASGIARAD
;
A
#
# COMPACT_ATOMS: atom_id res chain seq x y z
N MET A 1 1.83 25.60 2.62
CA MET A 1 3.02 24.73 2.50
C MET A 1 3.18 24.03 3.83
N SER A 2 2.94 22.72 3.88
CA SER A 2 3.05 21.91 5.09
C SER A 2 3.83 20.66 4.69
N GLU A 3 4.93 20.43 5.39
CA GLU A 3 5.82 19.28 5.20
C GLU A 3 5.08 18.00 5.57
N ASP A 4 4.90 17.13 4.57
CA ASP A 4 4.45 15.75 4.77
C ASP A 4 5.36 15.04 5.78
N ALA A 5 4.80 14.70 6.96
CA ALA A 5 5.44 13.77 7.88
C ALA A 5 5.78 12.47 7.12
N PRO A 6 7.06 12.06 7.08
CA PRO A 6 7.47 10.86 6.36
C PRO A 6 7.03 9.59 7.08
N HIS A 7 6.06 8.87 6.52
CA HIS A 7 5.96 7.44 6.79
C HIS A 7 7.02 6.70 5.97
N HIS A 8 8.20 6.57 6.58
CA HIS A 8 9.30 5.75 6.12
C HIS A 8 8.98 4.27 6.41
N PHE A 9 9.03 3.41 5.38
CA PHE A 9 9.06 1.96 5.54
C PHE A 9 10.48 1.45 5.21
N PRO A 10 10.98 0.41 5.89
CA PRO A 10 12.42 0.22 6.00
C PRO A 10 13.07 -0.19 4.69
N THR A 11 14.16 0.49 4.37
CA THR A 11 15.00 0.21 3.21
C THR A 11 16.09 -0.78 3.60
N ALA A 12 15.72 -2.06 3.71
CA ALA A 12 16.68 -3.10 4.01
C ALA A 12 17.60 -3.36 2.82
N THR A 13 18.90 -3.48 3.10
CA THR A 13 19.91 -3.85 2.12
C THR A 13 20.70 -5.06 2.59
N VAL A 14 21.07 -5.91 1.64
CA VAL A 14 21.86 -7.11 1.89
C VAL A 14 22.89 -7.22 0.77
N VAL A 15 24.15 -7.37 1.16
CA VAL A 15 25.22 -7.69 0.22
C VAL A 15 25.18 -9.19 -0.04
N LEU A 16 24.98 -9.54 -1.31
CA LEU A 16 24.92 -10.93 -1.73
C LEU A 16 26.35 -11.52 -1.80
N ASP A 17 27.26 -10.78 -2.41
CA ASP A 17 28.69 -11.03 -2.51
C ASP A 17 29.42 -9.69 -2.70
N SER A 18 30.72 -9.69 -3.03
CA SER A 18 31.46 -8.44 -3.31
C SER A 18 30.97 -7.67 -4.54
N ARG A 19 29.98 -8.19 -5.30
CA ARG A 19 29.53 -7.65 -6.58
C ARG A 19 28.11 -7.11 -6.54
N ILE A 20 27.25 -7.53 -5.61
CA ILE A 20 25.83 -7.17 -5.65
C ILE A 20 25.31 -6.71 -4.30
N LEU A 21 24.69 -5.52 -4.31
CA LEU A 21 23.87 -5.01 -3.22
C LEU A 21 22.39 -5.15 -3.58
N LEU A 22 21.69 -6.03 -2.87
CA LEU A 22 20.23 -6.13 -2.94
C LEU A 22 19.61 -5.06 -2.07
N THR A 23 18.57 -4.40 -2.56
CA THR A 23 17.86 -3.35 -1.82
C THR A 23 16.36 -3.50 -2.02
N SER A 24 15.62 -3.50 -0.91
CA SER A 24 14.17 -3.31 -0.95
C SER A 24 13.79 -1.87 -0.65
N TRP A 25 12.78 -1.34 -1.33
CA TRP A 25 12.18 -0.04 -1.01
C TRP A 25 10.68 -0.06 -1.26
N VAL A 26 9.96 0.88 -0.67
CA VAL A 26 8.53 1.05 -0.93
C VAL A 26 8.31 1.99 -2.11
N GLU A 27 7.54 1.53 -3.11
CA GLU A 27 7.03 2.36 -4.20
C GLU A 27 5.51 2.46 -4.12
N GLY A 28 4.97 3.68 -4.06
CA GLY A 28 3.51 3.91 -4.08
C GLY A 28 2.77 3.32 -2.88
N ARG A 29 1.82 2.41 -3.15
CA ARG A 29 0.86 1.83 -2.18
C ARG A 29 1.48 0.82 -1.21
N ALA A 30 2.60 1.14 -0.56
CA ALA A 30 3.35 0.19 0.27
C ALA A 30 3.83 -1.07 -0.50
N THR A 31 3.89 -1.02 -1.83
CA THR A 31 4.44 -2.13 -2.61
C THR A 31 5.95 -2.09 -2.50
N HIS A 32 6.50 -3.02 -1.71
CA HIS A 32 7.94 -3.26 -1.71
C HIS A 32 8.39 -3.72 -3.09
N ARG A 33 9.36 -3.00 -3.64
CA ARG A 33 10.17 -3.38 -4.78
C ARG A 33 11.49 -3.93 -4.28
N LEU A 34 12.09 -4.79 -5.08
CA LEU A 34 13.48 -5.16 -4.92
C LEU A 34 14.26 -4.71 -6.17
N GLY A 35 15.47 -4.25 -5.93
CA GLY A 35 16.43 -3.94 -6.97
C GLY A 35 17.79 -4.50 -6.59
N MET A 36 18.60 -4.65 -7.62
CA MET A 36 19.98 -5.13 -7.55
C MET A 36 20.87 -4.02 -8.05
N LEU A 37 21.81 -3.58 -7.21
CA LEU A 37 22.89 -2.71 -7.61
C LEU A 37 24.13 -3.57 -7.87
N ASP A 38 24.60 -3.52 -9.10
CA ASP A 38 25.90 -4.08 -9.47
C ASP A 38 27.00 -3.16 -8.93
N LEU A 39 27.77 -3.67 -7.98
CA LEU A 39 28.86 -2.99 -7.27
C LEU A 39 30.17 -2.95 -8.08
N HIS A 40 30.13 -3.33 -9.36
CA HIS A 40 31.23 -3.14 -10.29
C HIS A 40 30.91 -2.02 -11.29
N THR A 41 29.68 -2.00 -11.78
CA THR A 41 29.23 -1.09 -12.84
C THR A 41 28.40 0.08 -12.34
N GLY A 42 27.95 0.05 -11.08
CA GLY A 42 26.99 1.01 -10.53
C GLY A 42 25.60 0.90 -11.16
N GLN A 43 25.30 -0.14 -11.95
CA GLN A 43 24.01 -0.24 -12.64
C GLN A 43 22.93 -0.85 -11.74
N TRP A 44 21.76 -0.19 -11.68
CA TRP A 44 20.57 -0.74 -11.05
C TRP A 44 19.77 -1.60 -12.02
N ARG A 45 19.28 -2.73 -11.51
CA ARG A 45 18.29 -3.57 -12.18
C ARG A 45 17.13 -3.84 -11.24
N MET A 46 15.91 -3.76 -11.78
CA MET A 46 14.70 -4.11 -11.03
C MET A 46 14.54 -5.62 -11.04
N LEU A 47 14.29 -6.22 -9.88
CA LEU A 47 14.01 -7.66 -9.77
C LEU A 47 12.49 -7.88 -9.73
N PRO A 48 11.86 -8.29 -10.86
CA PRO A 48 10.42 -8.47 -10.92
C PRO A 48 9.97 -9.66 -10.05
N GLY A 49 8.68 -9.70 -9.74
CA GLY A 49 8.07 -10.85 -9.05
C GLY A 49 8.31 -10.92 -7.54
N LEU A 50 9.29 -10.21 -6.99
CA LEU A 50 9.53 -10.11 -5.55
C LEU A 50 8.63 -9.07 -4.87
N ARG A 51 8.20 -9.40 -3.65
CA ARG A 51 7.39 -8.55 -2.77
C ARG A 51 7.81 -8.76 -1.32
N GLY A 52 7.57 -7.75 -0.50
CA GLY A 52 7.94 -7.72 0.92
C GLY A 52 9.31 -7.09 1.13
N MET A 53 9.57 -6.71 2.38
CA MET A 53 10.84 -6.15 2.78
C MET A 53 11.93 -7.22 2.70
N LEU A 54 13.10 -6.85 2.19
CA LEU A 54 14.29 -7.71 2.17
C LEU A 54 14.72 -7.99 3.61
N ARG A 55 15.09 -9.24 3.88
CA ARG A 55 15.53 -9.67 5.22
C ARG A 55 16.94 -10.21 5.19
N ASP A 56 17.21 -11.09 4.24
CA ASP A 56 18.52 -11.70 4.08
C ASP A 56 18.68 -12.26 2.65
N ALA A 57 19.90 -12.63 2.28
CA ALA A 57 20.21 -13.26 1.01
C ALA A 57 21.41 -14.21 1.13
N LEU A 58 21.46 -15.21 0.27
CA LEU A 58 22.53 -16.22 0.28
C LEU A 58 22.92 -16.59 -1.16
N VAL A 59 24.22 -16.52 -1.47
CA VAL A 59 24.77 -16.96 -2.77
C VAL A 59 24.71 -18.48 -2.90
N LEU A 60 24.22 -18.93 -4.05
CA LEU A 60 24.28 -20.30 -4.52
C LEU A 60 25.32 -20.43 -5.65
N SER A 61 25.50 -21.63 -6.19
CA SER A 61 26.36 -21.85 -7.34
C SER A 61 25.70 -21.40 -8.65
N GLY A 62 26.53 -20.91 -9.58
CA GLY A 62 26.16 -20.61 -10.98
C GLY A 62 25.13 -19.50 -11.10
N ASP A 63 25.49 -18.28 -10.70
CA ASP A 63 24.67 -17.05 -10.80
C ASP A 63 23.30 -17.15 -10.13
N ARG A 64 23.15 -18.03 -9.14
CA ARG A 64 21.91 -18.18 -8.37
C ARG A 64 22.05 -17.63 -6.97
N ALA A 65 20.96 -17.12 -6.44
CA ALA A 65 20.89 -16.66 -5.06
C ALA A 65 19.53 -16.98 -4.44
N LEU A 66 19.51 -17.14 -3.13
CA LEU A 66 18.29 -17.09 -2.34
C LEU A 66 18.09 -15.69 -1.79
N VAL A 67 16.85 -15.21 -1.87
CA VAL A 67 16.40 -13.94 -1.30
C VAL A 67 15.27 -14.24 -0.32
N LEU A 68 15.45 -13.81 0.92
CA LEU A 68 14.41 -13.87 1.94
C LEU A 68 13.71 -12.52 2.04
N THR A 69 12.39 -12.53 1.93
CA THR A 69 11.54 -11.39 2.27
C THR A 69 10.58 -11.75 3.40
N ASP A 70 9.85 -10.76 3.90
CA ASP A 70 8.76 -10.95 4.86
C ASP A 70 7.68 -11.97 4.43
N HIS A 71 7.61 -12.27 3.14
CA HIS A 71 6.54 -13.11 2.58
C HIS A 71 7.02 -14.44 2.02
N ALA A 72 8.28 -14.55 1.61
CA ALA A 72 8.74 -15.72 0.88
C ALA A 72 10.25 -15.90 0.96
N LEU A 73 10.68 -17.16 0.78
CA LEU A 73 12.01 -17.50 0.30
C LEU A 73 11.93 -17.65 -1.23
N THR A 74 12.75 -16.91 -1.97
CA THR A 74 12.73 -16.95 -3.43
C THR A 74 14.13 -17.21 -3.96
N GLU A 75 14.28 -18.16 -4.88
CA GLU A 75 15.49 -18.32 -5.68
C GLU A 75 15.43 -17.39 -6.88
N ILE A 76 16.56 -16.75 -7.18
CA ILE A 76 16.70 -15.81 -8.28
C ILE A 76 17.90 -16.21 -9.14
N ASP A 77 17.77 -15.99 -10.44
CA ASP A 77 18.89 -15.91 -11.38
C ASP A 77 19.39 -14.46 -11.36
N VAL A 78 20.62 -14.28 -10.91
CA VAL A 78 21.26 -12.99 -10.71
C VAL A 78 21.57 -12.31 -12.04
N THR A 79 21.97 -13.09 -13.04
CA THR A 79 22.39 -12.58 -14.35
C THR A 79 21.18 -12.22 -15.20
N ALA A 80 20.19 -13.10 -15.25
CA ALA A 80 18.92 -12.87 -15.95
C ALA A 80 18.00 -11.90 -15.20
N VAL A 81 18.20 -11.71 -13.89
CA VAL A 81 17.36 -10.87 -13.02
C VAL A 81 15.92 -11.40 -12.99
N GLU A 82 15.77 -12.71 -12.79
CA GLU A 82 14.48 -13.40 -12.79
C GLU A 82 14.29 -14.26 -11.56
N THR A 83 13.04 -14.38 -11.10
CA THR A 83 12.67 -15.34 -10.06
C THR A 83 12.50 -16.73 -10.66
N THR A 84 13.27 -17.71 -10.21
CA THR A 84 13.22 -19.09 -10.73
C THR A 84 12.26 -19.96 -9.92
N ARG A 85 12.33 -19.89 -8.58
CA ARG A 85 11.55 -20.74 -7.66
C ARG A 85 11.14 -19.96 -6.42
N ARG A 86 10.01 -20.31 -5.81
CA ARG A 86 9.48 -19.61 -4.63
C ARG A 86 8.84 -20.57 -3.62
N LEU A 87 9.14 -20.35 -2.35
CA LEU A 87 8.52 -21.02 -1.21
C LEU A 87 7.89 -19.98 -0.26
N THR A 88 6.56 -20.03 -0.13
CA THR A 88 5.78 -19.16 0.78
C THR A 88 5.25 -19.92 1.99
N ALA A 89 4.90 -21.18 1.82
CA ALA A 89 4.31 -22.00 2.87
C ALA A 89 5.39 -22.64 3.76
N GLY A 90 5.08 -22.79 5.04
CA GLY A 90 5.87 -23.64 5.95
C GLY A 90 7.15 -23.04 6.54
N ILE A 91 7.63 -21.89 6.05
CA ILE A 91 8.89 -21.29 6.56
C ILE A 91 8.75 -20.43 7.82
N GLY A 92 7.53 -20.18 8.32
CA GLY A 92 7.29 -19.32 9.49
C GLY A 92 7.01 -17.86 9.12
N LYS A 93 6.83 -17.00 10.13
CA LYS A 93 6.63 -15.54 9.97
C LYS A 93 7.82 -14.79 10.58
N TYR A 94 8.07 -13.58 10.08
CA TYR A 94 9.13 -12.69 10.59
C TYR A 94 10.52 -13.32 10.56
N ASN A 95 10.83 -14.07 9.51
CA ASN A 95 12.17 -14.62 9.34
C ASN A 95 13.14 -13.48 9.05
N THR A 96 14.30 -13.50 9.68
CA THR A 96 15.30 -12.45 9.62
C THR A 96 16.66 -12.94 9.13
N PHE A 97 16.86 -14.25 8.93
CA PHE A 97 18.13 -14.77 8.45
C PHE A 97 17.99 -15.99 7.53
N LEU A 98 19.03 -16.20 6.72
CA LEU A 98 19.35 -17.38 5.93
C LEU A 98 20.73 -17.91 6.30
N ARG A 99 20.86 -19.23 6.48
CA ARG A 99 22.15 -19.86 6.76
C ARG A 99 22.29 -21.19 6.04
N ARG A 100 23.43 -21.43 5.37
CA ARG A 100 23.72 -22.74 4.78
C ARG A 100 24.02 -23.77 5.89
N GLU A 101 23.37 -24.93 5.84
CA GLU A 101 23.50 -26.03 6.81
C GLU A 101 24.09 -27.31 6.20
N GLY A 102 24.45 -27.26 4.92
CA GLY A 102 24.99 -28.36 4.13
C GLY A 102 24.88 -28.03 2.65
N ASP A 103 25.23 -28.97 1.79
CA ASP A 103 25.27 -28.74 0.34
C ASP A 103 23.88 -28.46 -0.25
N ASP A 104 22.84 -29.13 0.27
CA ASP A 104 21.46 -29.02 -0.23
C ASP A 104 20.47 -28.44 0.80
N VAL A 105 20.94 -27.86 1.91
CA VAL A 105 20.04 -27.41 2.98
C VAL A 105 20.34 -25.99 3.42
N VAL A 106 19.30 -25.17 3.50
CA VAL A 106 19.34 -23.82 4.08
C VAL A 106 18.40 -23.73 5.29
N ALA A 107 18.88 -23.15 6.38
CA ALA A 107 18.06 -22.74 7.50
C ALA A 107 17.46 -21.36 7.26
N VAL A 108 16.16 -21.23 7.50
CA VAL A 108 15.40 -19.99 7.47
C VAL A 108 14.76 -19.81 8.84
N GLY A 109 15.02 -18.67 9.48
CA GLY A 109 14.45 -18.45 10.82
C GLY A 109 14.44 -16.99 11.24
N ASN A 110 13.96 -16.77 12.45
CA ASN A 110 14.03 -15.49 13.15
C ASN A 110 15.16 -15.57 14.18
N SER A 111 16.03 -14.56 14.21
CA SER A 111 17.19 -14.47 15.09
C SER A 111 16.83 -14.56 16.58
N ALA A 112 15.64 -14.06 16.96
CA ALA A 112 15.09 -14.10 18.31
C ALA A 112 14.22 -15.34 18.61
N ALA A 113 13.88 -16.15 17.61
CA ALA A 113 13.03 -17.33 17.81
C ALA A 113 13.85 -18.60 18.10
N ALA A 114 13.28 -19.46 18.93
CA ALA A 114 13.85 -20.78 19.22
C ALA A 114 13.60 -21.83 18.12
N MET A 115 12.84 -21.51 17.07
CA MET A 115 12.51 -22.44 15.99
C MET A 115 13.02 -21.91 14.65
N GLU A 116 13.56 -22.79 13.83
CA GLU A 116 13.91 -22.51 12.43
C GLU A 116 13.39 -23.60 11.49
N SER A 117 13.24 -23.23 10.23
CA SER A 117 12.80 -24.07 9.13
C SER A 117 14.00 -24.46 8.28
N LEU A 118 14.21 -25.75 8.07
CA LEU A 118 15.22 -26.25 7.12
C LEU A 118 14.54 -26.50 5.78
N VAL A 119 15.10 -25.94 4.72
CA VAL A 119 14.57 -26.00 3.35
C VAL A 119 15.60 -26.69 2.46
N SER A 120 15.15 -27.63 1.63
CA SER A 120 16.02 -28.25 0.62
C SER A 120 16.21 -27.31 -0.58
N LEU A 121 17.45 -27.13 -1.03
CA LEU A 121 17.79 -26.27 -2.16
C LEU A 121 17.40 -26.92 -3.49
N SER A 122 17.52 -28.23 -3.60
CA SER A 122 17.17 -28.98 -4.82
C SER A 122 15.67 -28.97 -5.09
N THR A 123 14.83 -29.10 -4.07
CA THR A 123 13.36 -29.14 -4.23
C THR A 123 12.66 -27.82 -3.92
N MET A 124 13.32 -26.88 -3.23
CA MET A 124 12.68 -25.67 -2.68
C MET A 124 11.47 -25.97 -1.79
N THR A 125 11.52 -27.06 -1.03
CA THR A 125 10.47 -27.46 -0.08
C THR A 125 10.98 -27.47 1.36
N LEU A 126 10.08 -27.21 2.30
CA LEU A 126 10.35 -27.40 3.73
C LEU A 126 10.72 -28.86 3.98
N TRP A 127 11.93 -29.10 4.50
CA TRP A 127 12.40 -30.42 4.88
C TRP A 127 11.96 -30.79 6.30
N LYS A 128 12.27 -29.94 7.27
CA LYS A 128 11.82 -30.09 8.68
C LYS A 128 11.93 -28.78 9.43
N ARG A 129 11.35 -28.73 10.63
CA ARG A 129 11.60 -27.66 11.61
C ARG A 129 12.39 -28.21 12.78
N ARG A 130 13.28 -27.41 13.34
CA ARG A 130 14.04 -27.79 14.54
C ARG A 130 14.09 -26.64 15.53
N ARG A 131 14.25 -27.02 16.80
CA ARG A 131 14.53 -26.08 17.88
C ARG A 131 16.03 -25.75 17.86
N ARG A 132 16.36 -24.49 18.10
CA ARG A 132 17.72 -23.99 18.26
C ARG A 132 17.76 -23.03 19.44
N SER A 133 18.94 -22.86 20.03
CA SER A 133 19.18 -21.71 20.89
C SER A 133 19.12 -20.43 20.04
N PRO A 134 18.56 -19.31 20.55
CA PRO A 134 18.63 -18.02 19.88
C PRO A 134 20.07 -17.70 19.44
N HIS A 135 20.23 -16.95 18.35
CA HIS A 135 21.60 -16.55 17.98
C HIS A 135 22.16 -15.69 19.12
N PRO A 136 23.40 -15.96 19.57
CA PRO A 136 24.09 -15.01 20.43
C PRO A 136 24.04 -13.66 19.75
N GLN A 137 23.59 -12.64 20.45
CA GLN A 137 23.79 -11.28 19.96
C GLN A 137 25.28 -11.00 20.02
N ASP A 138 25.84 -10.47 18.95
CA ASP A 138 27.24 -10.06 18.95
C ASP A 138 27.45 -9.07 20.10
N THR A 139 28.40 -9.41 20.96
CA THR A 139 28.72 -8.56 22.11
C THR A 139 29.51 -7.37 21.61
N ILE A 140 29.06 -6.16 21.92
CA ILE A 140 29.76 -4.93 21.55
C ILE A 140 31.08 -4.90 22.35
N PRO A 141 32.25 -4.84 21.68
CA PRO A 141 33.53 -4.71 22.37
C PRO A 141 33.55 -3.48 23.27
N GLU A 142 34.19 -3.56 24.44
CA GLU A 142 34.21 -2.47 25.42
C GLU A 142 34.79 -1.17 24.83
N GLY A 143 35.81 -1.26 23.97
CA GLY A 143 36.34 -0.10 23.25
C GLY A 143 35.31 0.56 22.33
N ALA A 144 34.55 -0.23 21.57
CA ALA A 144 33.48 0.28 20.72
C ALA A 144 32.33 0.89 21.54
N ALA A 145 31.97 0.26 22.67
CA ALA A 145 30.96 0.80 23.59
C ALA A 145 31.40 2.16 24.18
N ARG A 146 32.68 2.33 24.52
CA ARG A 146 33.25 3.62 24.95
C ARG A 146 33.21 4.68 23.84
N ALA A 147 33.33 4.28 22.58
CA ALA A 147 33.11 5.16 21.42
C ALA A 147 31.62 5.45 21.16
N GLY A 148 30.70 4.90 21.96
CA GLY A 148 29.26 5.13 21.86
C GLY A 148 28.51 4.12 20.97
N ALA A 149 29.15 3.02 20.56
CA ALA A 149 28.47 1.97 19.81
C ALA A 149 27.37 1.30 20.66
N ALA A 150 26.16 1.23 20.10
CA ALA A 150 25.00 0.57 20.69
C ALA A 150 24.51 -0.63 19.86
N ARG A 151 24.98 -0.78 18.62
CA ARG A 151 24.68 -1.91 17.73
C ARG A 151 25.82 -2.13 16.75
N LEU A 152 26.23 -3.39 16.56
CA LEU A 152 27.18 -3.76 15.50
C LEU A 152 26.43 -3.99 14.19
N LEU A 153 26.96 -3.44 13.10
CA LEU A 153 26.45 -3.61 11.74
C LEU A 153 27.38 -4.49 10.90
N HIS A 154 28.69 -4.40 11.16
CA HIS A 154 29.70 -5.25 10.56
C HIS A 154 30.87 -5.46 11.54
N HIS A 155 31.42 -6.66 11.57
CA HIS A 155 32.63 -7.00 12.32
C HIS A 155 33.56 -7.80 11.42
N GLY A 156 34.59 -7.14 10.89
CA GLY A 156 35.56 -7.71 9.97
C GLY A 156 36.98 -7.67 10.55
N PRO A 157 37.96 -8.26 9.84
CA PRO A 157 39.35 -8.31 10.30
C PRO A 157 40.01 -6.92 10.37
N GLU A 158 39.58 -5.99 9.51
CA GLU A 158 40.18 -4.63 9.43
C GLU A 158 39.30 -3.56 10.03
N LEU A 159 37.97 -3.68 9.88
CA LEU A 159 37.01 -2.68 10.30
C LEU A 159 35.91 -3.26 11.18
N LEU A 160 35.51 -2.47 12.17
CA LEU A 160 34.27 -2.63 12.92
C LEU A 160 33.35 -1.46 12.57
N VAL A 161 32.15 -1.78 12.07
CA VAL A 161 31.13 -0.78 11.73
C VAL A 161 29.99 -0.88 12.73
N ALA A 162 29.69 0.23 13.39
CA ALA A 162 28.70 0.29 14.45
C ALA A 162 27.76 1.48 14.32
N ALA A 163 26.62 1.38 14.99
CA ALA A 163 25.64 2.45 15.10
C ALA A 163 25.51 2.89 16.55
N THR A 164 25.29 4.18 16.78
CA THR A 164 25.16 4.76 18.14
C THR A 164 23.78 4.59 18.77
N GLN A 165 22.82 4.00 18.07
CA GLN A 165 21.47 3.73 18.59
C GLN A 165 21.03 2.29 18.32
N ILE A 166 20.20 1.76 19.23
CA ILE A 166 19.58 0.43 19.09
C ILE A 166 18.46 0.46 18.05
N ARG A 167 17.67 1.55 18.01
CA ARG A 167 16.54 1.68 17.08
C ARG A 167 17.01 2.20 15.73
N GLU A 168 16.68 1.48 14.66
CA GLU A 168 17.02 1.86 13.27
C GLU A 168 16.49 3.23 12.85
N SER A 169 15.34 3.64 13.38
CA SER A 169 14.68 4.91 13.03
C SER A 169 15.09 6.09 13.92
N ALA A 170 15.93 5.88 14.93
CA ALA A 170 16.37 6.96 15.80
C ALA A 170 17.50 7.76 15.13
N PRO A 171 17.54 9.10 15.25
CA PRO A 171 18.70 9.89 14.84
C PRO A 171 19.97 9.31 15.45
N GLN A 172 20.96 8.99 14.63
CA GLN A 172 22.16 8.27 15.08
C GLN A 172 23.37 8.55 14.21
N ARG A 173 24.53 8.07 14.64
CA ARG A 173 25.79 8.15 13.92
C ARG A 173 26.25 6.75 13.55
N LEU A 174 26.77 6.63 12.34
CA LEU A 174 27.54 5.48 11.90
C LEU A 174 28.99 5.69 12.31
N LEU A 175 29.56 4.74 13.05
CA LEU A 175 30.95 4.70 13.45
C LEU A 175 31.70 3.66 12.63
N VAL A 176 32.85 4.04 12.09
CA VAL A 176 33.83 3.10 11.52
C VAL A 176 35.06 3.12 12.40
N LEU A 177 35.34 1.98 13.02
CA LEU A 177 36.46 1.80 13.92
C LEU A 177 37.47 0.83 13.31
N SER A 178 38.75 1.01 13.65
CA SER A 178 39.79 0.00 13.39
C SER A 178 39.51 -1.26 14.20
N SER A 179 39.58 -2.44 13.59
CA SER A 179 39.41 -3.69 14.34
C SER A 179 40.59 -4.01 15.28
N GLU A 180 41.75 -3.40 15.07
CA GLU A 180 42.96 -3.67 15.87
C GLU A 180 42.91 -2.98 17.24
N ASP A 181 42.60 -1.69 17.26
CA ASP A 181 42.65 -0.86 18.47
C ASP A 181 41.32 -0.16 18.82
N LEU A 182 40.28 -0.36 18.01
CA LEU A 182 38.94 0.24 18.15
C LEU A 182 38.95 1.78 18.12
N SER A 183 40.00 2.39 17.55
CA SER A 183 40.04 3.83 17.30
C SER A 183 39.07 4.22 16.18
N GLU A 184 38.44 5.39 16.29
CA GLU A 184 37.54 5.92 15.27
C GLU A 184 38.34 6.36 14.03
N ILE A 185 38.08 5.72 12.90
CA ILE A 185 38.64 6.08 11.59
C ILE A 185 37.81 7.21 10.97
N THR A 186 36.48 7.04 10.98
CA THR A 186 35.53 8.03 10.46
C THR A 186 34.14 7.83 11.05
N SER A 187 33.28 8.84 10.95
CA SER A 187 31.87 8.72 11.27
C SER A 187 30.98 9.63 10.41
N VAL A 188 29.69 9.25 10.32
CA VAL A 188 28.68 10.00 9.54
C VAL A 188 27.35 10.03 10.30
N ASP A 189 26.72 11.20 10.35
CA ASP A 189 25.43 11.38 11.00
C ASP A 189 24.26 10.99 10.07
N PHE A 190 23.30 10.28 10.66
CA PHE A 190 22.05 9.84 10.04
C PHE A 190 20.87 10.40 10.86
N PRO A 191 20.41 11.64 10.58
CA PRO A 191 19.39 12.31 11.38
C PRO A 191 18.01 11.64 11.32
N LEU A 192 17.77 10.82 10.30
CA LEU A 192 16.52 10.04 10.13
C LEU A 192 16.71 8.55 10.47
N GLY A 193 17.87 8.19 11.03
CA GLY A 193 18.23 6.84 11.39
C GLY A 193 19.02 6.07 10.33
N LEU A 194 19.47 4.88 10.73
CA LEU A 194 20.39 4.02 10.00
C LEU A 194 19.88 2.58 10.04
N ASN A 195 19.60 2.02 8.86
CA ASN A 195 19.08 0.66 8.73
C ASN A 195 20.23 -0.35 8.64
N SER A 196 21.14 -0.15 7.70
CA SER A 196 22.22 -1.10 7.38
C SER A 196 23.49 -0.38 6.92
N ALA A 197 24.64 -1.04 7.10
CA ALA A 197 25.92 -0.62 6.57
C ALA A 197 26.74 -1.85 6.18
N HIS A 198 27.41 -1.79 5.04
CA HIS A 198 28.13 -2.91 4.46
C HIS A 198 29.50 -2.46 4.01
N VAL A 199 30.52 -3.24 4.37
CA VAL A 199 31.88 -3.07 3.85
C VAL A 199 31.92 -3.64 2.44
N VAL A 200 32.30 -2.82 1.47
CA VAL A 200 32.34 -3.16 0.03
C VAL A 200 33.57 -2.53 -0.61
N SER A 201 34.33 -3.34 -1.35
CA SER A 201 35.55 -2.89 -2.04
C SER A 201 36.54 -2.24 -1.08
N ASP A 202 36.73 -0.92 -1.19
CA ASP A 202 37.69 -0.12 -0.45
C ASP A 202 37.01 0.75 0.62
N GLY A 203 35.76 0.46 0.98
CA GLY A 203 35.00 1.34 1.86
C GLY A 203 33.73 0.75 2.44
N VAL A 204 32.83 1.64 2.85
CA VAL A 204 31.54 1.29 3.45
C VAL A 204 30.41 1.97 2.68
N ILE A 205 29.36 1.21 2.37
CA ILE A 205 28.07 1.69 1.91
C ILE A 205 27.08 1.63 3.07
N ALA A 206 26.42 2.75 3.37
CA ALA A 206 25.45 2.85 4.43
C ALA A 206 24.12 3.41 3.96
N VAL A 207 23.05 2.92 4.59
CA VAL A 207 21.68 3.09 4.15
C VAL A 207 20.80 3.51 5.32
N GLY A 208 20.22 4.71 5.22
CA GLY A 208 19.15 5.14 6.10
C GLY A 208 17.85 4.35 5.84
N PRO A 209 16.88 4.37 6.76
CA PRO A 209 15.61 3.68 6.59
C PRO A 209 14.80 4.19 5.39
N ASP A 210 15.16 5.35 4.82
CA ASP A 210 14.44 6.00 3.74
C ASP A 210 15.27 6.36 2.50
N ILE A 211 15.76 5.34 1.78
CA ILE A 211 16.20 5.56 0.39
C ILE A 211 15.00 5.97 -0.48
N GLY A 212 13.75 5.77 -0.04
CA GLY A 212 12.55 6.23 -0.74
C GLY A 212 12.51 7.74 -1.00
N ARG A 213 12.78 8.57 0.02
CA ARG A 213 12.87 10.05 -0.11
C ARG A 213 14.30 10.56 -0.22
N ALA A 214 15.27 10.07 0.56
CA ALA A 214 16.66 10.54 0.49
C ALA A 214 17.34 10.08 -0.82
N ARG A 215 16.97 8.88 -1.32
CA ARG A 215 17.30 8.36 -2.66
C ARG A 215 18.80 8.28 -2.99
N THR A 216 19.65 8.41 -1.98
CA THR A 216 21.11 8.38 -2.09
C THR A 216 21.67 7.34 -1.14
N LEU A 217 22.66 6.59 -1.62
CA LEU A 217 23.52 5.77 -0.77
C LEU A 217 24.56 6.68 -0.11
N THR A 218 24.77 6.54 1.20
CA THR A 218 25.88 7.19 1.90
C THR A 218 27.11 6.32 1.77
N VAL A 219 28.24 6.89 1.40
CA VAL A 219 29.46 6.12 1.15
C VAL A 219 30.68 6.76 1.78
N MET A 220 31.55 5.91 2.31
CA MET A 220 32.85 6.26 2.90
C MET A 220 33.92 5.44 2.17
N PRO A 221 34.54 5.99 1.11
CA PRO A 221 35.56 5.30 0.33
C PRO A 221 36.94 5.38 1.01
N GLY A 222 37.89 4.55 0.58
CA GLY A 222 39.30 4.61 1.00
C GLY A 222 39.57 4.17 2.44
N LEU A 223 38.68 3.38 3.04
CA LEU A 223 38.83 2.82 4.39
C LEU A 223 39.62 1.52 4.40
N ILE A 224 39.69 0.82 3.27
CA ILE A 224 40.39 -0.47 3.10
C ILE A 224 41.39 -0.33 1.96
N PRO A 225 42.65 -0.78 2.13
CA PRO A 225 43.61 -0.83 1.04
C PRO A 225 43.07 -1.65 -0.14
N ARG A 226 43.06 -1.08 -1.35
CA ARG A 226 42.62 -1.82 -2.53
C ARG A 226 43.55 -2.98 -2.83
N VAL A 227 43.00 -4.19 -2.76
CA VAL A 227 43.53 -5.31 -3.54
C VAL A 227 43.31 -4.93 -5.00
N SER A 228 44.40 -4.87 -5.78
CA SER A 228 44.40 -4.39 -7.17
C SER A 228 43.70 -5.37 -8.12
N ASP A 229 42.40 -5.59 -7.94
CA ASP A 229 41.56 -6.26 -8.94
C ASP A 229 41.15 -5.21 -9.98
N SER A 230 41.73 -5.36 -11.17
CA SER A 230 41.81 -4.39 -12.28
C SER A 230 40.48 -3.93 -12.93
N GLY A 231 39.32 -4.18 -12.34
CA GLY A 231 38.03 -3.84 -12.96
C GLY A 231 37.06 -2.99 -12.14
N SER A 232 37.15 -2.97 -10.80
CA SER A 232 36.12 -2.30 -10.00
C SER A 232 36.28 -0.77 -10.03
N LEU A 233 35.18 -0.08 -10.35
CA LEU A 233 35.12 1.37 -10.24
C LEU A 233 35.38 1.79 -8.80
N PRO A 234 35.99 2.98 -8.59
CA PRO A 234 36.01 3.58 -7.28
C PRO A 234 34.62 3.70 -6.66
N LEU A 235 34.53 3.42 -5.35
CA LEU A 235 33.24 3.40 -4.66
C LEU A 235 32.47 4.73 -4.79
N ALA A 236 33.18 5.86 -4.88
CA ALA A 236 32.57 7.16 -5.16
C ALA A 236 31.94 7.26 -6.57
N GLU A 237 32.61 6.74 -7.59
CA GLU A 237 32.14 6.72 -8.98
C GLU A 237 30.96 5.75 -9.15
N LEU A 238 31.06 4.58 -8.51
CA LEU A 238 30.00 3.58 -8.45
C LEU A 238 28.69 4.16 -7.90
N VAL A 239 28.76 4.97 -6.84
CA VAL A 239 27.59 5.61 -6.23
C VAL A 239 26.98 6.66 -7.14
N LEU A 240 27.82 7.45 -7.82
CA LEU A 240 27.34 8.40 -8.81
C LEU A 240 26.55 7.68 -9.92
N MET A 241 27.13 6.62 -10.48
CA MET A 241 26.47 5.78 -11.49
C MET A 241 25.20 5.10 -10.95
N ALA A 242 25.21 4.65 -9.69
CA ALA A 242 24.04 4.09 -9.01
C ALA A 242 22.91 5.11 -8.92
N ASN A 243 23.21 6.34 -8.50
CA ASN A 243 22.21 7.39 -8.38
C ASN A 243 21.63 7.79 -9.74
N GLU A 244 22.46 7.86 -10.80
CA GLU A 244 22.02 8.13 -12.17
C GLU A 244 21.15 7.01 -12.73
N SER A 245 21.58 5.76 -12.60
CA SER A 245 20.83 4.57 -13.04
C SER A 245 19.47 4.48 -12.34
N ALA A 246 19.41 4.77 -11.04
CA ALA A 246 18.16 4.86 -10.29
C ALA A 246 17.24 5.98 -10.79
N ALA A 247 17.79 7.14 -11.17
CA ALA A 247 17.01 8.25 -11.72
C ALA A 247 16.36 7.89 -13.07
N ASP A 248 17.06 7.14 -13.92
CA ASP A 248 16.57 6.74 -15.24
C ASP A 248 15.50 5.63 -15.19
N LEU A 249 15.64 4.66 -14.28
CA LEU A 249 14.58 3.68 -14.03
C LEU A 249 13.25 4.35 -13.65
N ARG A 250 13.31 5.43 -12.87
CA ARG A 250 12.12 6.22 -12.49
C ARG A 250 11.47 6.92 -13.66
N LYS A 251 12.26 7.58 -14.51
CA LYS A 251 11.73 8.25 -15.71
C LYS A 251 10.97 7.26 -16.60
N LYS A 252 11.48 6.03 -16.76
CA LYS A 252 10.82 4.97 -17.55
C LYS A 252 9.54 4.45 -16.87
N SER A 253 9.55 4.22 -15.56
CA SER A 253 8.38 3.76 -14.79
C SER A 253 7.24 4.80 -14.80
N ALA A 254 7.56 6.07 -14.54
CA ALA A 254 6.59 7.17 -14.50
C ALA A 254 5.86 7.38 -15.83
N ARG A 255 6.48 7.06 -16.97
CA ARG A 255 5.84 7.13 -18.29
C ARG A 255 4.77 6.05 -18.50
N ARG A 256 4.96 4.85 -17.95
CA ARG A 256 4.00 3.73 -18.12
C ARG A 256 2.84 3.79 -17.11
N ASN A 257 3.11 4.27 -15.91
CA ASN A 257 2.10 4.48 -14.87
C ASN A 257 2.44 5.77 -14.11
N PRO A 258 1.90 6.94 -14.52
CA PRO A 258 2.15 8.18 -13.78
C PRO A 258 1.85 7.99 -12.29
N PRO A 259 2.68 8.50 -11.37
CA PRO A 259 2.42 8.37 -9.94
C PRO A 259 1.05 8.98 -9.59
N ARG A 260 0.38 8.40 -8.60
CA ARG A 260 -0.84 9.02 -8.05
C ARG A 260 -0.42 10.19 -7.16
N THR A 261 -1.11 11.32 -7.26
CA THR A 261 -1.00 12.39 -6.27
C THR A 261 -1.76 11.93 -5.01
N VAL A 262 -1.09 11.93 -3.86
CA VAL A 262 -1.72 11.48 -2.61
C VAL A 262 -1.89 12.68 -1.67
N TYR A 263 -3.12 12.92 -1.24
CA TYR A 263 -3.47 13.88 -0.19
C TYR A 263 -3.82 13.12 1.08
N ARG A 264 -3.26 13.54 2.21
CA ARG A 264 -3.38 12.84 3.49
C ARG A 264 -3.92 13.73 4.60
N ASP A 265 -4.66 13.13 5.52
CA ASP A 265 -5.03 13.74 6.81
C ASP A 265 -5.73 15.11 6.68
N HIS A 266 -6.33 15.37 5.52
CA HIS A 266 -7.07 16.59 5.30
C HIS A 266 -8.45 16.46 5.93
N ARG A 267 -8.75 17.41 6.81
CA ARG A 267 -10.04 17.55 7.45
C ARG A 267 -10.69 18.84 6.96
N LEU A 268 -11.89 18.72 6.41
CA LEU A 268 -12.75 19.88 6.14
C LEU A 268 -13.56 20.17 7.40
N GLU A 269 -13.39 21.34 8.00
CA GLU A 269 -14.13 21.80 9.17
C GLU A 269 -15.49 22.40 8.78
N PRO A 270 -16.42 22.58 9.73
CA PRO A 270 -17.69 23.23 9.45
C PRO A 270 -17.48 24.64 8.87
N GLY A 271 -18.12 24.92 7.74
CA GLY A 271 -17.99 26.15 6.96
C GLY A 271 -16.94 26.08 5.85
N ASP A 272 -16.06 25.06 5.85
CA ASP A 272 -15.04 24.93 4.81
C ASP A 272 -15.66 24.63 3.45
N GLU A 273 -15.04 25.19 2.42
CA GLU A 273 -15.35 24.93 1.02
C GLU A 273 -14.10 24.48 0.25
N LEU A 274 -14.20 23.30 -0.38
CA LEU A 274 -13.28 22.83 -1.40
C LEU A 274 -13.93 23.02 -2.77
N ALA A 275 -13.48 24.02 -3.53
CA ALA A 275 -14.08 24.39 -4.81
C ALA A 275 -13.11 24.30 -5.99
N ALA A 276 -13.66 24.08 -7.20
CA ALA A 276 -12.96 24.24 -8.47
C ALA A 276 -11.70 23.37 -8.64
N VAL A 277 -11.75 22.14 -8.08
CA VAL A 277 -10.64 21.20 -8.16
C VAL A 277 -10.77 20.34 -9.41
N THR A 278 -9.74 20.36 -10.25
CA THR A 278 -9.58 19.38 -11.33
C THR A 278 -8.34 18.55 -11.07
N GLY A 279 -8.44 17.23 -11.27
CA GLY A 279 -7.30 16.36 -11.01
C GLY A 279 -7.42 15.00 -11.66
N ARG A 280 -6.29 14.30 -11.75
CA ARG A 280 -6.22 12.97 -12.30
C ARG A 280 -5.32 12.09 -11.44
N ARG A 281 -5.71 10.84 -11.23
CA ARG A 281 -4.99 9.84 -10.44
C ARG A 281 -4.70 10.32 -9.03
N ILE A 282 -5.76 10.66 -8.30
CA ILE A 282 -5.69 11.15 -6.92
C ILE A 282 -5.97 10.00 -5.95
N THR A 283 -5.24 9.97 -4.85
CA THR A 283 -5.58 9.20 -3.66
C THR A 283 -5.84 10.16 -2.51
N LEU A 284 -7.00 10.06 -1.89
CA LEU A 284 -7.28 10.67 -0.59
C LEU A 284 -7.09 9.58 0.46
N GLU A 285 -6.21 9.82 1.41
CA GLU A 285 -5.90 8.89 2.50
C GLU A 285 -6.18 9.58 3.84
N ASN A 286 -6.98 8.94 4.69
CA ASN A 286 -7.43 9.50 5.97
C ASN A 286 -8.03 10.92 5.88
N CYS A 287 -8.67 11.25 4.76
CA CYS A 287 -9.33 12.53 4.58
C CYS A 287 -10.77 12.47 5.09
N VAL A 288 -11.20 13.46 5.85
CA VAL A 288 -12.51 13.46 6.51
C VAL A 288 -13.24 14.81 6.39
N ALA A 289 -14.57 14.75 6.44
CA ALA A 289 -15.40 15.94 6.65
C ALA A 289 -15.91 15.97 8.10
N ALA A 290 -15.77 17.12 8.75
CA ALA A 290 -16.31 17.37 10.07
C ALA A 290 -17.84 17.52 10.01
N ARG A 291 -18.49 17.21 11.12
CA ARG A 291 -19.94 17.33 11.25
C ARG A 291 -20.29 18.76 11.66
N ALA A 292 -21.22 19.37 10.96
CA ALA A 292 -21.73 20.70 11.29
C ALA A 292 -22.92 20.66 12.26
N THR A 293 -23.08 21.72 13.05
CA THR A 293 -24.24 21.97 13.91
C THR A 293 -25.35 22.71 13.17
N HIS A 294 -25.00 23.58 12.22
CA HIS A 294 -25.96 24.27 11.36
C HIS A 294 -25.86 23.83 9.90
N ARG A 295 -26.98 23.91 9.17
CA ARG A 295 -27.07 23.38 7.79
C ARG A 295 -26.09 24.06 6.83
N HIS A 296 -25.96 25.38 6.93
CA HIS A 296 -25.12 26.19 6.03
C HIS A 296 -23.63 26.06 6.34
N GLU A 297 -23.26 25.49 7.49
CA GLU A 297 -21.88 25.23 7.89
C GLU A 297 -21.42 23.83 7.48
N ARG A 298 -22.23 23.04 6.77
CA ARG A 298 -21.78 21.73 6.33
C ARG A 298 -20.61 21.89 5.36
N PRO A 299 -19.50 21.14 5.55
CA PRO A 299 -18.39 21.18 4.61
C PRO A 299 -18.85 20.96 3.18
N ARG A 300 -18.42 21.85 2.27
CA ARG A 300 -18.88 21.84 0.88
C ARG A 300 -17.75 21.44 -0.06
N ILE A 301 -18.05 20.53 -0.96
CA ILE A 301 -17.17 20.14 -2.07
C ILE A 301 -17.90 20.50 -3.36
N SER A 302 -17.42 21.54 -4.05
CA SER A 302 -18.13 22.15 -5.18
C SER A 302 -17.29 22.20 -6.47
N ARG A 303 -17.92 21.98 -7.63
CA ARG A 303 -17.28 22.14 -8.96
C ARG A 303 -15.98 21.33 -9.09
N VAL A 304 -16.06 20.04 -8.75
CA VAL A 304 -14.90 19.14 -8.74
C VAL A 304 -14.96 18.18 -9.92
N GLN A 305 -13.83 17.97 -10.59
CA GLN A 305 -13.68 17.02 -11.70
C GLN A 305 -12.44 16.16 -11.49
N ILE A 306 -12.63 14.90 -11.07
CA ILE A 306 -11.52 13.96 -10.84
C ILE A 306 -11.63 12.74 -11.75
N THR A 307 -10.54 12.39 -12.41
CA THR A 307 -10.38 11.10 -13.10
C THR A 307 -9.47 10.17 -12.29
N ASP A 308 -9.85 8.91 -12.07
CA ASP A 308 -9.14 7.93 -11.24
C ASP A 308 -8.94 8.44 -9.79
N LEU A 309 -10.04 8.52 -9.04
CA LEU A 309 -10.04 8.86 -7.61
C LEU A 309 -9.99 7.58 -6.77
N GLU A 310 -9.16 7.59 -5.73
CA GLU A 310 -9.11 6.53 -4.74
C GLU A 310 -9.29 7.09 -3.33
N LEU A 311 -10.19 6.48 -2.55
CA LEU A 311 -10.44 6.82 -1.15
C LEU A 311 -9.88 5.70 -0.26
N GLN A 312 -8.91 6.01 0.58
CA GLN A 312 -8.31 5.07 1.54
C GLN A 312 -8.57 5.58 2.95
N SER A 313 -9.24 4.79 3.78
CA SER A 313 -9.57 5.17 5.17
C SER A 313 -10.18 6.58 5.28
N SER A 314 -10.89 7.02 4.24
CA SER A 314 -11.42 8.38 4.12
C SER A 314 -12.94 8.33 4.21
N SER A 315 -13.56 9.35 4.78
CA SER A 315 -15.02 9.42 4.91
C SER A 315 -15.51 10.86 4.77
N LEU A 316 -16.44 11.10 3.86
CA LEU A 316 -17.01 12.44 3.64
C LEU A 316 -18.36 12.58 4.37
N ASN A 317 -18.41 12.14 5.62
CA ASN A 317 -19.66 12.07 6.36
C ASN A 317 -20.26 13.47 6.59
N GLY A 318 -21.53 13.63 6.24
CA GLY A 318 -22.25 14.87 6.45
C GLY A 318 -21.94 16.00 5.45
N ALA A 319 -21.03 15.80 4.50
CA ALA A 319 -20.66 16.84 3.54
C ALA A 319 -21.76 17.14 2.50
N VAL A 320 -21.68 18.32 1.88
CA VAL A 320 -22.47 18.69 0.70
C VAL A 320 -21.58 18.55 -0.53
N LEU A 321 -21.97 17.68 -1.46
CA LEU A 321 -21.30 17.49 -2.74
C LEU A 321 -22.14 18.13 -3.84
N GLU A 322 -21.58 19.12 -4.53
CA GLU A 322 -22.28 19.90 -5.55
C GLU A 322 -21.46 20.04 -6.83
N ASP A 323 -22.03 19.71 -7.99
CA ASP A 323 -21.32 19.77 -9.28
C ASP A 323 -20.01 18.97 -9.25
N VAL A 324 -20.07 17.75 -8.71
CA VAL A 324 -18.93 16.85 -8.56
C VAL A 324 -19.01 15.76 -9.61
N THR A 325 -17.98 15.65 -10.46
CA THR A 325 -17.80 14.56 -11.40
C THR A 325 -16.59 13.71 -11.02
N VAL A 326 -16.81 12.40 -10.85
CA VAL A 326 -15.74 11.43 -10.63
C VAL A 326 -15.80 10.33 -11.69
N ASP A 327 -14.77 10.25 -12.51
CA ASP A 327 -14.59 9.18 -13.50
C ASP A 327 -13.60 8.15 -12.98
N GLY A 328 -14.08 6.96 -12.61
CA GLY A 328 -13.27 5.89 -12.03
C GLY A 328 -13.00 6.13 -10.54
N LEU A 329 -13.93 5.71 -9.69
CA LEU A 329 -13.80 5.76 -8.23
C LEU A 329 -13.37 4.40 -7.65
N ARG A 330 -12.42 4.40 -6.72
CA ARG A 330 -11.97 3.18 -6.02
C ARG A 330 -11.94 3.37 -4.52
N CYS A 331 -12.67 2.52 -3.81
CA CYS A 331 -12.72 2.51 -2.35
C CYS A 331 -12.27 1.14 -1.83
N PRO A 332 -10.95 0.87 -1.72
CA PRO A 332 -10.47 -0.41 -1.21
C PRO A 332 -10.83 -0.63 0.26
N HIS A 333 -10.89 -1.90 0.67
CA HIS A 333 -10.99 -2.32 2.07
C HIS A 333 -12.14 -1.68 2.87
N GLY A 334 -13.27 -1.38 2.22
CA GLY A 334 -14.42 -0.77 2.88
C GLY A 334 -14.25 0.72 3.19
N SER A 335 -13.39 1.44 2.46
CA SER A 335 -13.19 2.89 2.64
C SER A 335 -14.25 3.76 1.93
N GLY A 336 -15.30 3.15 1.37
CA GLY A 336 -16.23 3.82 0.46
C GLY A 336 -17.57 4.16 1.07
N PHE A 337 -17.66 4.26 2.39
CA PHE A 337 -18.91 4.62 3.05
C PHE A 337 -19.07 6.13 3.16
N LEU A 338 -20.09 6.67 2.50
CA LEU A 338 -20.48 8.06 2.60
C LEU A 338 -21.84 8.17 3.29
N PHE A 339 -21.83 8.61 4.55
CA PHE A 339 -23.03 8.74 5.38
C PHE A 339 -23.48 10.19 5.48
N GLY A 340 -24.80 10.44 5.52
CA GLY A 340 -25.33 11.78 5.78
C GLY A 340 -25.01 12.83 4.71
N CYS A 341 -24.55 12.42 3.53
CA CYS A 341 -24.17 13.35 2.47
C CYS A 341 -25.40 14.01 1.85
N GLU A 342 -25.25 15.26 1.41
CA GLU A 342 -26.21 15.89 0.50
C GLU A 342 -25.59 15.92 -0.89
N LEU A 343 -26.28 15.31 -1.86
CA LEU A 343 -25.82 15.23 -3.24
C LEU A 343 -26.61 16.22 -4.08
N ARG A 344 -25.90 17.03 -4.87
CA ARG A 344 -26.47 17.97 -5.85
C ARG A 344 -25.69 17.86 -7.14
N ARG A 345 -26.33 17.38 -8.19
CA ARG A 345 -25.70 17.25 -9.51
C ARG A 345 -24.36 16.47 -9.47
N VAL A 346 -24.32 15.34 -8.75
CA VAL A 346 -23.12 14.50 -8.62
C VAL A 346 -23.11 13.44 -9.72
N THR A 347 -22.04 13.35 -10.50
CA THR A 347 -21.92 12.39 -11.59
C THR A 347 -20.79 11.41 -11.32
N LEU A 348 -21.12 10.10 -11.33
CA LEU A 348 -20.12 9.03 -11.30
C LEU A 348 -20.04 8.41 -12.69
N ARG A 349 -18.82 8.23 -13.20
CA ARG A 349 -18.57 7.61 -14.51
C ARG A 349 -17.53 6.51 -14.42
N GLY A 350 -17.52 5.66 -15.43
CA GLY A 350 -16.55 4.60 -15.57
C GLY A 350 -16.74 3.53 -14.48
N ARG A 351 -15.65 2.93 -14.03
CA ARG A 351 -15.70 1.84 -13.05
C ARG A 351 -15.61 2.37 -11.62
N VAL A 352 -16.68 2.21 -10.87
CA VAL A 352 -16.76 2.46 -9.42
C VAL A 352 -16.55 1.16 -8.64
N ARG A 353 -15.80 1.19 -7.54
CA ARG A 353 -15.50 0.00 -6.74
C ARG A 353 -15.70 0.29 -5.25
N GLY A 354 -16.64 -0.42 -4.61
CA GLY A 354 -16.82 -0.43 -3.16
C GLY A 354 -17.45 0.84 -2.60
N LEU A 355 -18.27 1.54 -3.39
CA LEU A 355 -18.98 2.74 -2.92
C LEU A 355 -20.29 2.34 -2.24
N ILE A 356 -20.54 2.87 -1.05
CA ILE A 356 -21.78 2.71 -0.30
C ILE A 356 -22.28 4.10 0.09
N LEU A 357 -23.42 4.49 -0.45
CA LEU A 357 -24.11 5.74 -0.15
C LEU A 357 -25.24 5.49 0.84
N ASN A 358 -25.29 6.27 1.90
CA ASN A 358 -26.39 6.23 2.87
C ASN A 358 -26.76 7.66 3.32
N PRO A 359 -28.02 8.10 3.20
CA PRO A 359 -28.45 9.44 3.58
C PRO A 359 -28.49 9.63 5.10
N THR A 360 -28.55 8.54 5.87
CA THR A 360 -28.49 8.60 7.31
C THR A 360 -27.04 8.74 7.75
N LEU A 361 -26.77 9.73 8.61
CA LEU A 361 -25.47 9.87 9.25
C LEU A 361 -25.29 8.74 10.28
N ASP A 362 -24.11 8.12 10.31
CA ASP A 362 -23.72 7.20 11.37
C ASP A 362 -23.01 8.00 12.49
N ASP A 363 -23.77 8.40 13.51
CA ASP A 363 -23.29 9.18 14.66
C ASP A 363 -23.74 8.52 15.98
N PRO A 364 -22.83 8.34 16.96
CA PRO A 364 -23.22 7.94 18.31
C PRO A 364 -24.28 8.86 18.95
N ASP A 365 -24.29 10.14 18.58
CA ASP A 365 -25.31 11.09 19.02
C ASP A 365 -26.56 11.01 18.13
N THR A 366 -27.66 10.59 18.74
CA THR A 366 -28.97 10.45 18.10
C THR A 366 -29.57 11.79 17.71
N GLU A 367 -29.26 12.89 18.41
CA GLU A 367 -29.73 14.22 18.06
C GLU A 367 -29.07 14.70 16.76
N THR A 368 -27.74 14.53 16.67
CA THR A 368 -26.99 14.81 15.44
C THR A 368 -27.50 13.95 14.28
N THR A 369 -27.75 12.65 14.48
CA THR A 369 -28.35 11.79 13.45
C THR A 369 -29.72 12.31 12.98
N ALA A 370 -30.61 12.66 13.92
CA ALA A 370 -31.94 13.20 13.61
C ALA A 370 -31.87 14.54 12.86
N ARG A 371 -30.86 15.37 13.18
CA ARG A 371 -30.61 16.65 12.52
C ARG A 371 -30.25 16.47 11.04
N TYR A 372 -29.32 15.56 10.73
CA TYR A 372 -28.95 15.24 9.35
C TYR A 372 -30.11 14.60 8.58
N ALA A 373 -30.89 13.72 9.22
CA ALA A 373 -32.10 13.16 8.62
C ALA A 373 -33.14 14.25 8.27
N ARG A 374 -33.29 15.29 9.11
CA ARG A 374 -34.13 16.46 8.80
C ARG A 374 -33.60 17.20 7.57
N TRP A 375 -32.31 17.49 7.49
CA TRP A 375 -31.72 18.16 6.32
C TRP A 375 -31.85 17.34 5.05
N HIS A 376 -31.74 16.01 5.13
CA HIS A 376 -32.01 15.12 4.01
C HIS A 376 -33.47 15.24 3.53
N ARG A 377 -34.45 15.20 4.45
CA ARG A 377 -35.88 15.39 4.10
C ARG A 377 -36.15 16.76 3.48
N GLU A 378 -35.52 17.81 3.97
CA GLU A 378 -35.59 19.15 3.37
C GLU A 378 -35.02 19.15 1.94
N ARG A 379 -33.87 18.48 1.74
CA ARG A 379 -33.29 18.32 0.40
C ARG A 379 -34.22 17.58 -0.57
N MET A 380 -35.04 16.64 -0.10
CA MET A 380 -36.00 15.92 -0.95
C MET A 380 -37.14 16.79 -1.51
N GLN A 381 -37.30 18.03 -1.01
CA GLN A 381 -38.28 18.99 -1.55
C GLN A 381 -37.79 19.69 -2.82
N ASP A 382 -36.47 19.69 -3.05
CA ASP A 382 -35.87 20.24 -4.27
C ASP A 382 -35.95 19.20 -5.39
N PRO A 383 -36.69 19.46 -6.50
CA PRO A 383 -36.89 18.51 -7.59
C PRO A 383 -35.62 18.23 -8.40
N GLU A 384 -34.54 18.96 -8.14
CA GLU A 384 -33.25 18.75 -8.77
C GLU A 384 -32.68 17.34 -8.51
N TRP A 385 -32.17 16.72 -9.57
CA TRP A 385 -31.51 15.42 -9.50
C TRP A 385 -30.25 15.46 -8.61
N MET A 386 -29.95 14.33 -7.97
CA MET A 386 -28.87 14.20 -6.98
C MET A 386 -27.65 13.52 -7.56
N LEU A 387 -27.88 12.41 -8.25
CA LEU A 387 -26.84 11.49 -8.68
C LEU A 387 -27.08 11.06 -10.13
N ASP A 388 -26.02 11.05 -10.93
CA ASP A 388 -26.04 10.54 -12.29
C ASP A 388 -25.09 9.34 -12.39
N LEU A 389 -25.67 8.17 -12.69
CA LEU A 389 -25.01 6.88 -12.84
C LEU A 389 -25.16 6.31 -14.25
N THR A 390 -25.55 7.14 -15.23
CA THR A 390 -25.82 6.69 -16.60
C THR A 390 -24.59 6.01 -17.23
N ASP A 391 -23.39 6.54 -16.94
CA ASP A 391 -22.11 6.00 -17.42
C ASP A 391 -21.33 5.23 -16.34
N ALA A 392 -21.96 4.96 -15.19
CA ALA A 392 -21.32 4.26 -14.07
C ALA A 392 -21.51 2.74 -14.17
N THR A 393 -20.43 2.00 -13.90
CA THR A 393 -20.45 0.55 -13.75
C THR A 393 -19.72 0.14 -12.48
N GLY A 394 -19.99 -1.07 -11.99
CA GLY A 394 -19.22 -1.67 -10.91
C GLY A 394 -19.98 -1.83 -9.61
N ASP A 395 -19.25 -1.82 -8.50
CA ASP A 395 -19.74 -2.11 -7.16
C ASP A 395 -20.18 -0.82 -6.46
N ILE A 396 -21.48 -0.53 -6.57
CA ILE A 396 -22.16 0.65 -6.01
C ILE A 396 -23.38 0.18 -5.23
N THR A 397 -23.47 0.54 -3.96
CA THR A 397 -24.66 0.33 -3.12
C THR A 397 -25.27 1.67 -2.76
N ILE A 398 -26.56 1.81 -3.00
CA ILE A 398 -27.32 3.01 -2.66
C ILE A 398 -28.42 2.63 -1.68
N ARG A 399 -28.36 3.20 -0.49
CA ARG A 399 -29.34 3.00 0.57
C ARG A 399 -30.14 4.28 0.74
N GLY A 400 -31.46 4.20 0.82
CA GLY A 400 -32.34 5.32 1.22
C GLY A 400 -32.41 6.56 0.31
N TYR A 401 -31.55 6.71 -0.70
CA TYR A 401 -31.70 7.78 -1.70
C TYR A 401 -32.81 7.41 -2.69
N PRO A 402 -33.87 8.24 -2.82
CA PRO A 402 -34.97 7.97 -3.73
C PRO A 402 -34.53 7.86 -5.19
N SER A 403 -34.99 6.83 -5.87
CA SER A 403 -34.66 6.56 -7.27
C SER A 403 -35.05 7.72 -8.18
N ARG A 404 -36.13 8.46 -7.91
CA ARG A 404 -36.55 9.63 -8.72
C ARG A 404 -35.49 10.73 -8.87
N PHE A 405 -34.50 10.78 -7.97
CA PHE A 405 -33.40 11.75 -8.04
C PHE A 405 -32.10 11.17 -8.63
N ILE A 406 -32.14 9.92 -9.10
CA ILE A 406 -30.98 9.20 -9.61
C ILE A 406 -31.19 8.94 -11.10
N ARG A 407 -30.31 9.47 -11.95
CA ARG A 407 -30.25 9.10 -13.37
C ARG A 407 -29.51 7.78 -13.50
N ARG A 408 -30.05 6.86 -14.30
CA ARG A 408 -29.65 5.46 -14.31
C ARG A 408 -29.33 4.96 -15.71
N ASN A 409 -28.55 3.88 -15.75
CA ASN A 409 -28.44 3.04 -16.93
C ASN A 409 -29.48 1.91 -16.87
N PRO A 410 -30.52 1.90 -17.73
CA PRO A 410 -31.58 0.90 -17.67
C PRO A 410 -31.10 -0.51 -18.02
N GLU A 411 -29.95 -0.70 -18.66
CA GLU A 411 -29.42 -2.04 -18.95
C GLU A 411 -28.82 -2.70 -17.70
N LEU A 412 -28.25 -1.90 -16.81
CA LEU A 412 -27.47 -2.37 -15.65
C LEU A 412 -28.18 -2.14 -14.31
N GLN A 413 -29.16 -1.24 -14.28
CA GLN A 413 -29.73 -0.72 -13.05
C GLN A 413 -31.26 -0.77 -13.11
N ALA A 414 -31.90 -1.15 -12.01
CA ALA A 414 -33.35 -1.25 -11.92
C ALA A 414 -33.87 -0.69 -10.60
N VAL A 415 -35.14 -0.30 -10.57
CA VAL A 415 -35.79 0.24 -9.37
C VAL A 415 -36.83 -0.75 -8.87
N VAL A 416 -36.86 -0.98 -7.55
CA VAL A 416 -37.95 -1.70 -6.88
C VAL A 416 -38.56 -0.79 -5.84
N THR A 417 -39.87 -0.52 -5.95
CA THR A 417 -40.59 0.29 -4.98
C THR A 417 -40.93 -0.51 -3.72
N ALA A 418 -41.12 0.17 -2.60
CA ALA A 418 -41.59 -0.45 -1.36
C ALA A 418 -42.98 -1.08 -1.50
N GLU A 419 -43.83 -0.54 -2.38
CA GLU A 419 -45.11 -1.16 -2.73
C GLU A 419 -44.91 -2.50 -3.44
N ALA A 420 -44.10 -2.55 -4.50
CA ALA A 420 -43.81 -3.78 -5.22
C ALA A 420 -43.15 -4.82 -4.31
N ALA A 421 -42.19 -4.42 -3.48
CA ALA A 421 -41.50 -5.32 -2.55
C ALA A 421 -42.41 -5.91 -1.45
N ARG A 422 -43.54 -5.25 -1.14
CA ARG A 422 -44.56 -5.71 -0.17
C ARG A 422 -45.66 -6.56 -0.79
N THR A 423 -46.07 -6.23 -2.02
CA THR A 423 -47.24 -6.83 -2.67
C THR A 423 -46.90 -7.98 -3.60
N LEU A 424 -45.69 -8.00 -4.16
CA LEU A 424 -45.26 -9.01 -5.12
C LEU A 424 -44.24 -9.96 -4.48
N ASP A 425 -44.28 -11.23 -4.89
CA ASP A 425 -43.43 -12.28 -4.31
C ASP A 425 -42.05 -12.34 -4.96
N TRP A 426 -41.23 -11.32 -4.71
CA TRP A 426 -39.83 -11.30 -5.15
C TRP A 426 -38.97 -12.38 -4.49
N ARG A 427 -39.42 -12.99 -3.38
CA ARG A 427 -38.70 -14.06 -2.69
C ARG A 427 -38.76 -15.39 -3.44
N ALA A 428 -39.77 -15.58 -4.29
CA ALA A 428 -39.87 -16.73 -5.18
C ALA A 428 -38.88 -16.68 -6.35
N ILE A 429 -38.29 -15.53 -6.66
CA ILE A 429 -37.29 -15.40 -7.73
C ILE A 429 -35.93 -15.85 -7.21
N ASP A 430 -35.34 -16.87 -7.85
CA ASP A 430 -34.01 -17.37 -7.53
C ASP A 430 -32.92 -16.30 -7.79
N PRO A 431 -32.22 -15.80 -6.75
CA PRO A 431 -31.15 -14.84 -6.93
C PRO A 431 -29.84 -15.48 -7.43
N GLY A 432 -29.71 -16.82 -7.43
CA GLY A 432 -28.42 -17.49 -7.58
C GLY A 432 -27.40 -16.97 -6.58
N ARG A 433 -26.26 -16.47 -7.08
CA ARG A 433 -25.22 -15.83 -6.25
C ARG A 433 -25.37 -14.32 -6.11
N SER A 434 -26.42 -13.71 -6.68
CA SER A 434 -26.61 -12.26 -6.65
C SER A 434 -26.72 -11.73 -5.22
N SER A 435 -25.99 -10.65 -4.94
CA SER A 435 -26.11 -9.91 -3.68
C SER A 435 -27.28 -8.94 -3.65
N LEU A 436 -27.91 -8.66 -4.80
CA LEU A 436 -28.98 -7.65 -4.90
C LEU A 436 -30.21 -7.98 -4.06
N ARG A 437 -30.41 -9.26 -3.73
CA ARG A 437 -31.43 -9.70 -2.76
C ARG A 437 -31.31 -9.00 -1.41
N ILE A 438 -30.09 -8.66 -0.98
CA ILE A 438 -29.84 -7.96 0.29
C ILE A 438 -30.47 -6.57 0.27
N ALA A 439 -30.35 -5.84 -0.85
CA ALA A 439 -30.97 -4.52 -1.01
C ALA A 439 -32.50 -4.57 -0.91
N LEU A 440 -33.13 -5.63 -1.43
CA LEU A 440 -34.58 -5.85 -1.27
C LEU A 440 -34.97 -6.17 0.18
N GLN A 441 -34.14 -6.93 0.90
CA GLN A 441 -34.35 -7.19 2.32
C GLN A 441 -34.22 -5.91 3.15
N GLU A 442 -33.25 -5.05 2.83
CA GLU A 442 -33.08 -3.73 3.46
C GLU A 442 -34.30 -2.85 3.17
N LEU A 443 -34.77 -2.80 1.92
CA LEU A 443 -35.98 -2.04 1.53
C LEU A 443 -37.20 -2.46 2.37
N VAL A 444 -37.45 -3.77 2.55
CA VAL A 444 -38.60 -4.27 3.32
C VAL A 444 -38.51 -3.93 4.82
N ARG A 445 -37.29 -3.73 5.35
CA ARG A 445 -37.06 -3.43 6.77
C ARG A 445 -36.96 -1.94 7.07
N SER A 446 -36.92 -1.11 6.04
CA SER A 446 -36.71 0.34 6.15
C SER A 446 -37.99 1.09 5.83
N ASP A 447 -37.96 2.41 6.01
CA ASP A 447 -39.02 3.35 5.62
C ASP A 447 -38.78 3.96 4.23
N TRP A 448 -37.89 3.37 3.43
CA TRP A 448 -37.54 3.85 2.09
C TRP A 448 -38.69 3.64 1.11
N GLU A 449 -38.87 4.57 0.18
CA GLU A 449 -39.91 4.47 -0.86
C GLU A 449 -39.54 3.49 -1.98
N ASP A 450 -38.24 3.32 -2.25
CA ASP A 450 -37.70 2.44 -3.26
C ASP A 450 -36.22 2.10 -2.99
N VAL A 451 -35.67 1.23 -3.84
CA VAL A 451 -34.24 0.94 -3.90
C VAL A 451 -33.78 0.82 -5.35
N THR A 452 -32.59 1.35 -5.63
CA THR A 452 -31.90 1.17 -6.91
C THR A 452 -30.98 -0.05 -6.83
N LEU A 453 -31.27 -1.08 -7.61
CA LEU A 453 -30.44 -2.27 -7.80
C LEU A 453 -29.43 -2.01 -8.92
N ILE A 454 -28.15 -2.32 -8.69
CA ILE A 454 -27.05 -2.05 -9.63
C ILE A 454 -26.25 -3.32 -9.85
N ALA A 455 -26.23 -3.85 -11.08
CA ALA A 455 -25.41 -5.02 -11.41
C ALA A 455 -23.92 -4.64 -11.55
N ASP A 456 -23.05 -5.31 -10.81
CA ASP A 456 -21.59 -5.19 -10.99
C ASP A 456 -21.14 -6.07 -12.16
N THR A 457 -21.06 -5.47 -13.36
CA THR A 457 -20.63 -6.15 -14.59
C THR A 457 -19.18 -6.64 -14.56
N HIS A 458 -18.38 -6.22 -13.57
CA HIS A 458 -16.98 -6.63 -13.41
C HIS A 458 -16.76 -7.60 -12.25
N GLY A 459 -17.83 -7.91 -11.50
CA GLY A 459 -17.80 -8.78 -10.34
C GLY A 459 -17.95 -10.25 -10.70
N ALA A 460 -17.58 -11.14 -9.78
CA ALA A 460 -17.74 -12.59 -9.96
C ALA A 460 -19.22 -13.03 -10.09
N ARG A 461 -20.17 -12.12 -9.81
CA ARG A 461 -21.63 -12.35 -9.80
C ARG A 461 -22.35 -11.61 -10.94
N ALA A 462 -21.62 -10.98 -11.86
CA ALA A 462 -22.18 -10.15 -12.93
C ALA A 462 -23.36 -10.80 -13.67
N GLY A 463 -23.19 -12.07 -14.07
CA GLY A 463 -24.23 -12.81 -14.79
C GLY A 463 -25.48 -13.06 -13.94
N ASP A 464 -25.32 -13.36 -12.66
CA ASP A 464 -26.43 -13.57 -11.73
C ASP A 464 -27.16 -12.26 -11.41
N ASP A 465 -26.43 -11.15 -11.22
CA ASP A 465 -27.02 -9.84 -10.96
C ASP A 465 -27.90 -9.37 -12.13
N LEU A 466 -27.38 -9.48 -13.36
CA LEU A 466 -28.15 -9.14 -14.57
C LEU A 466 -29.33 -10.07 -14.79
N ARG A 467 -29.16 -11.38 -14.57
CA ARG A 467 -30.27 -12.36 -14.64
C ARG A 467 -31.36 -12.00 -13.64
N TYR A 468 -30.99 -11.72 -12.40
CA TYR A 468 -31.93 -11.42 -11.32
C TYR A 468 -32.71 -10.13 -11.61
N ILE A 469 -32.04 -9.06 -12.06
CA ILE A 469 -32.71 -7.82 -12.50
C ILE A 469 -33.72 -8.11 -13.63
N ARG A 470 -33.35 -8.89 -14.63
CA ARG A 470 -34.25 -9.24 -15.76
C ARG A 470 -35.47 -10.02 -15.28
N GLN A 471 -35.30 -10.97 -14.38
CA GLN A 471 -36.42 -11.74 -13.83
C GLN A 471 -37.35 -10.86 -13.00
N LEU A 472 -36.82 -9.99 -12.14
CA LEU A 472 -37.61 -9.03 -11.38
C LEU A 472 -38.45 -8.12 -12.30
N ARG A 473 -37.87 -7.66 -13.42
CA ARG A 473 -38.60 -6.87 -14.41
C ARG A 473 -39.68 -7.67 -15.13
N ALA A 474 -39.37 -8.90 -15.56
CA ALA A 474 -40.33 -9.77 -16.22
C ALA A 474 -41.55 -10.09 -15.33
N SER A 475 -41.34 -10.13 -14.01
CA SER A 475 -42.41 -10.30 -13.02
C SER A 475 -43.09 -8.99 -12.59
N GLY A 476 -42.75 -7.85 -13.19
CA GLY A 476 -43.32 -6.54 -12.85
C GLY A 476 -42.87 -5.96 -11.50
N ILE A 477 -41.91 -6.60 -10.82
CA ILE A 477 -41.40 -6.17 -9.52
C ILE A 477 -40.45 -4.99 -9.65
N ALA A 478 -39.62 -5.02 -10.70
CA ALA A 478 -38.64 -3.98 -10.97
C ALA A 478 -38.97 -3.20 -12.24
N ARG A 479 -38.57 -1.93 -12.28
CA ARG A 479 -38.70 -1.03 -13.43
C ARG A 479 -37.33 -0.61 -13.95
N ALA A 480 -37.29 -0.17 -15.21
CA ALA A 480 -36.11 0.48 -15.79
C ALA A 480 -36.00 1.94 -15.33
N ASP A 481 -37.16 2.60 -15.25
CA ASP A 481 -37.34 3.99 -14.82
C ASP A 481 -38.06 4.09 -13.47
#